data_AF-A0A2V7K7Y2-F1
#
_entry.id   AF-A0A2V7K7Y2-F1
#
_cell.length_a   1.000
_cell.length_b   1.000
_cell.length_c   1.000
_cell.angle_alpha   90.00
_cell.angle_beta   90.00
_cell.angle_gamma   90.00
#
_symmetry.space_group_name_H-M   'P 1'
#
loop_
_entity.id
_entity.type
_entity.pdbx_description
1 polymer ?
#
loop_
_entity_poly.entity_id
_entity_poly.type
_entity_poly.pdbx_seq_one_letter_code
_entity_poly.pdbx_strand_id
1 'polypeptide(L)'
;MIVCRTLGPVSVEVDGAGAPTELMWRKNIALVVYLARSPKRARTRDHLIGVFWGDKPQDDARHSLNQAVGTLRPYMGEGGLDSDAAQVRLNPGAVQLDVDLLEGFVAAGDHRRAAALIQGDFLEGFGIKGASEFENWLTAERAHWKRRSVDVLVRCCDQLLATGALADATQAAQGGLERDSHSDTTVRAVMRCLALAGDRAPQGGRRD
;
A
#
# COMPACT_ATOMS: atom_id res chain seq x y z
N MET A 1 0.13 12.90 13.52
CA MET A 1 0.74 12.06 12.46
C MET A 1 -0.36 11.28 11.76
N ILE A 2 -0.37 11.29 10.44
CA ILE A 2 -1.29 10.52 9.62
C ILE A 2 -0.68 9.15 9.32
N VAL A 3 -1.43 8.08 9.54
CA VAL A 3 -1.08 6.72 9.12
C VAL A 3 -2.08 6.27 8.07
N CYS A 4 -1.59 5.84 6.91
CA CYS A 4 -2.43 5.28 5.85
C CYS A 4 -2.09 3.81 5.64
N ARG A 5 -3.10 2.95 5.72
CA ARG A 5 -3.02 1.58 5.24
C ARG A 5 -3.49 1.55 3.79
N THR A 6 -2.62 1.08 2.91
CA THR A 6 -2.77 1.12 1.47
C THR A 6 -2.61 -0.24 0.83
N LEU A 7 -2.13 -1.29 1.53
CA LEU A 7 -2.03 -2.65 1.00
C LEU A 7 -3.31 -3.46 1.26
N GLY A 8 -4.41 -2.98 0.70
CA GLY A 8 -5.78 -3.50 0.87
C GLY A 8 -6.80 -2.35 0.83
N PRO A 9 -7.99 -2.54 1.42
CA PRO A 9 -8.95 -1.46 1.59
C PRO A 9 -8.32 -0.28 2.35
N VAL A 10 -8.46 0.93 1.80
CA VAL A 10 -7.79 2.10 2.37
C VAL A 10 -8.35 2.42 3.77
N SER A 11 -7.45 2.58 4.73
CA SER A 11 -7.78 3.13 6.04
C SER A 11 -6.82 4.26 6.41
N VAL A 12 -7.35 5.28 7.08
CA VAL A 12 -6.57 6.43 7.51
C VAL A 12 -6.83 6.66 8.99
N GLU A 13 -5.74 6.81 9.73
CA GLU A 13 -5.74 7.15 11.15
C GLU A 13 -4.95 8.44 11.35
N VAL A 14 -5.38 9.26 12.30
CA VAL A 14 -4.70 10.49 12.72
C VAL A 14 -4.42 10.37 14.21
N ASP A 15 -3.15 10.38 14.59
CA ASP A 15 -2.72 10.28 15.99
C ASP A 15 -3.31 9.07 16.75
N GLY A 16 -3.46 7.95 16.04
CA GLY A 16 -4.00 6.69 16.58
C GLY A 16 -5.52 6.63 16.69
N ALA A 17 -6.24 7.67 16.25
CA ALA A 17 -7.69 7.70 16.15
C ALA A 17 -8.15 7.63 14.69
N GLY A 18 -9.44 7.32 14.48
CA GLY A 18 -10.04 7.36 13.14
C GLY A 18 -9.94 8.74 12.50
N ALA A 19 -9.64 8.79 11.20
CA ALA A 19 -9.53 10.04 10.46
C ALA A 19 -10.86 10.84 10.43
N PRO A 20 -10.81 12.17 10.55
CA PRO A 20 -11.98 13.03 10.38
C PRO A 20 -12.62 12.91 9.00
N THR A 21 -13.93 13.14 8.92
CA THR A 21 -14.72 12.94 7.69
C THR A 21 -14.19 13.76 6.50
N GLU A 22 -13.72 14.98 6.74
CA GLU A 22 -13.09 15.81 5.70
C GLU A 22 -11.76 15.24 5.17
N LEU A 23 -10.97 14.59 6.02
CA LEU A 23 -9.75 13.90 5.60
C LEU A 23 -10.08 12.64 4.78
N MET A 24 -11.21 12.00 5.07
CA MET A 24 -11.69 10.80 4.39
C MET A 24 -12.22 11.05 2.97
N TRP A 25 -12.23 12.29 2.49
CA TRP A 25 -12.55 12.59 1.10
C TRP A 25 -11.53 11.97 0.15
N ARG A 26 -12.00 11.30 -0.91
CA ARG A 26 -11.15 10.54 -1.83
C ARG A 26 -9.99 11.39 -2.38
N LYS A 27 -10.23 12.63 -2.80
CA LYS A 27 -9.15 13.51 -3.31
C LYS A 27 -8.12 13.87 -2.24
N ASN A 28 -8.52 13.98 -0.96
CA ASN A 28 -7.60 14.29 0.15
C ASN A 28 -6.70 13.09 0.45
N ILE A 29 -7.28 11.89 0.60
CA ILE A 29 -6.53 10.64 0.78
C ILE A 29 -5.54 10.46 -0.39
N ALA A 30 -6.02 10.63 -1.62
CA ALA A 30 -5.20 10.45 -2.80
C ALA A 30 -4.05 11.46 -2.89
N LEU A 31 -4.30 12.73 -2.54
CA LEU A 31 -3.25 13.74 -2.47
C LEU A 31 -2.18 13.36 -1.45
N VAL A 32 -2.57 12.88 -0.27
CA VAL A 32 -1.65 12.42 0.78
C VAL A 32 -0.79 11.25 0.28
N VAL A 33 -1.42 10.19 -0.24
CA VAL A 33 -0.69 9.01 -0.71
C VAL A 33 0.20 9.36 -1.91
N TYR A 34 -0.29 10.17 -2.84
CA TYR A 34 0.47 10.59 -4.03
C TYR A 34 1.69 11.43 -3.66
N LEU A 35 1.56 12.37 -2.73
CA LEU A 35 2.68 13.16 -2.24
C LEU A 35 3.68 12.28 -1.47
N ALA A 36 3.20 11.38 -0.61
CA ALA A 36 4.07 10.49 0.16
C ALA A 36 4.90 9.55 -0.74
N ARG A 37 4.35 9.16 -1.89
CA ARG A 37 5.02 8.35 -2.93
C ARG A 37 5.80 9.18 -3.96
N SER A 38 5.68 10.51 -3.93
CA SER A 38 6.40 11.37 -4.87
C SER A 38 7.87 11.55 -4.49
N PRO A 39 8.77 11.78 -5.47
CA PRO A 39 10.16 12.10 -5.20
C PRO A 39 10.30 13.27 -4.22
N LYS A 40 11.16 13.10 -3.20
CA LYS A 40 11.36 14.09 -2.12
C LYS A 40 10.06 14.49 -1.39
N ARG A 41 9.01 13.68 -1.50
CA ARG A 41 7.66 13.92 -0.99
C ARG A 41 7.08 15.28 -1.38
N ALA A 42 7.44 15.78 -2.56
CA ALA A 42 7.08 17.11 -3.02
C ALA A 42 6.70 17.15 -4.50
N ARG A 43 5.75 18.04 -4.83
CA ARG A 43 5.32 18.32 -6.19
C ARG A 43 4.96 19.79 -6.35
N THR A 44 5.09 20.32 -7.56
CA THR A 44 4.60 21.66 -7.88
C THR A 44 3.07 21.69 -7.80
N ARG A 45 2.51 22.86 -7.51
CA ARG A 45 1.06 23.04 -7.46
C ARG A 45 0.40 22.76 -8.80
N ASP A 46 1.01 23.23 -9.89
CA ASP A 46 0.50 22.99 -11.25
C ASP A 46 0.49 21.50 -11.60
N HIS A 47 1.50 20.74 -11.15
CA HIS A 47 1.52 19.28 -11.32
C HIS A 47 0.36 18.61 -10.57
N LEU A 48 0.15 18.97 -9.31
CA LEU A 48 -0.96 18.42 -8.51
C LEU A 48 -2.33 18.79 -9.09
N ILE A 49 -2.46 20.01 -9.62
CA ILE A 49 -3.66 20.45 -10.34
C ILE A 49 -3.91 19.55 -11.55
N GLY A 50 -2.91 19.34 -12.41
CA GLY A 50 -3.04 18.47 -13.58
C GLY A 50 -3.42 17.04 -13.21
N VAL A 51 -2.85 16.50 -12.14
CA VAL A 51 -3.10 15.12 -11.69
C VAL A 51 -4.53 14.91 -11.16
N PHE A 52 -5.02 15.85 -10.34
CA PHE A 52 -6.26 15.65 -9.55
C PHE A 52 -7.47 16.46 -10.05
N TRP A 53 -7.25 17.52 -10.81
CA TRP A 53 -8.28 18.48 -11.24
C TRP A 53 -8.04 18.96 -12.69
N GLY A 54 -7.42 18.13 -13.54
CA GLY A 54 -7.14 18.49 -14.94
C GLY A 54 -8.38 18.73 -15.81
N ASP A 55 -9.56 18.32 -15.33
CA ASP A 55 -10.86 18.54 -15.95
C ASP A 55 -11.51 19.90 -15.59
N LYS A 56 -10.95 20.63 -14.62
CA LYS A 56 -11.49 21.90 -14.14
C LYS A 56 -10.81 23.11 -14.78
N PRO A 57 -11.52 24.26 -14.86
CA PRO A 57 -10.89 25.56 -15.11
C PRO A 57 -9.76 25.83 -14.10
N GLN A 58 -8.71 26.52 -14.55
CA GLN A 58 -7.47 26.68 -13.79
C GLN A 58 -7.68 27.32 -12.41
N ASP A 59 -8.55 28.33 -12.31
CA ASP A 59 -8.82 29.02 -11.04
C ASP A 59 -9.56 28.12 -10.04
N ASP A 60 -10.55 27.35 -10.51
CA ASP A 60 -11.28 26.38 -9.69
C ASP A 60 -10.39 25.23 -9.21
N ALA A 61 -9.45 24.80 -10.07
CA ALA A 61 -8.49 23.76 -9.74
C ALA A 61 -7.49 24.24 -8.67
N ARG A 62 -6.98 25.48 -8.81
CA ARG A 62 -6.12 26.13 -7.79
C ARG A 62 -6.83 26.29 -6.46
N HIS A 63 -8.09 26.72 -6.49
CA HIS A 63 -8.91 26.84 -5.30
C HIS A 63 -9.15 25.48 -4.64
N SER A 64 -9.44 24.44 -5.43
CA SER A 64 -9.62 23.07 -4.93
C SER A 64 -8.35 22.52 -4.25
N LEU A 65 -7.17 22.75 -4.84
CA LEU A 65 -5.90 22.37 -4.22
C LEU A 65 -5.64 23.15 -2.93
N ASN A 66 -5.94 24.45 -2.89
CA ASN A 66 -5.81 25.27 -1.67
C ASN A 66 -6.69 24.74 -0.54
N GLN A 67 -7.96 24.42 -0.84
CA GLN A 67 -8.85 23.81 0.15
C GLN A 67 -8.31 22.48 0.65
N ALA A 68 -7.89 21.57 -0.25
CA ALA A 68 -7.35 20.28 0.13
C ALA A 68 -6.11 20.43 1.05
N VAL A 69 -5.15 21.30 0.67
CA VAL A 69 -3.97 21.59 1.50
C VAL A 69 -4.36 22.18 2.86
N GLY A 70 -5.34 23.10 2.87
CA GLY A 70 -5.88 23.70 4.10
C GLY A 70 -6.53 22.67 5.02
N THR A 71 -7.28 21.71 4.46
CA THR A 71 -7.90 20.61 5.20
C THR A 71 -6.85 19.63 5.75
N LEU A 72 -5.78 19.35 5.01
CA LEU A 72 -4.76 18.38 5.42
C LEU A 72 -3.82 18.92 6.50
N ARG A 73 -3.49 20.21 6.45
CA ARG A 73 -2.46 20.84 7.28
C ARG A 73 -2.66 20.60 8.80
N PRO A 74 -3.86 20.74 9.39
CA PRO A 74 -4.06 20.55 10.83
C PRO A 74 -3.75 19.12 11.32
N TYR A 75 -3.90 18.11 10.46
CA TYR A 75 -3.75 16.70 10.83
C TYR A 75 -2.31 16.17 10.70
N MET A 76 -1.44 16.93 10.04
CA MET A 76 -0.07 16.54 9.78
C MET A 76 0.89 16.95 10.90
N GLY A 77 0.40 17.63 11.94
CA GLY A 77 1.21 18.22 12.99
C GLY A 77 1.84 19.54 12.56
N GLU A 78 2.37 20.28 13.54
CA GLU A 78 3.05 21.55 13.27
C GLU A 78 4.26 21.33 12.37
N GLY A 79 4.29 22.01 11.22
CA GLY A 79 5.35 21.83 10.23
C GLY A 79 5.30 20.50 9.46
N GLY A 80 4.23 19.71 9.53
CA GLY A 80 4.13 18.46 8.78
C GLY A 80 3.90 18.63 7.28
N LEU A 81 3.37 19.79 6.87
CA LEU A 81 3.03 20.11 5.49
C LEU A 81 3.53 21.51 5.12
N ASP A 82 4.59 21.54 4.32
CA ASP A 82 5.08 22.78 3.73
C ASP A 82 4.34 23.02 2.41
N SER A 83 3.70 24.18 2.31
CA SER A 83 3.12 24.63 1.05
C SER A 83 3.41 26.10 0.86
N ASP A 84 4.02 26.42 -0.26
CA ASP A 84 4.24 27.77 -0.76
C ASP A 84 3.44 28.00 -2.05
N ALA A 85 3.70 29.11 -2.74
CA ALA A 85 3.04 29.44 -4.01
C ALA A 85 3.43 28.52 -5.18
N ALA A 86 4.55 27.80 -5.08
CA ALA A 86 5.12 26.98 -6.15
C ALA A 86 4.90 25.48 -5.92
N GLN A 87 5.05 24.99 -4.69
CA GLN A 87 5.06 23.55 -4.37
C GLN A 87 4.34 23.21 -3.08
N VAL A 88 3.99 21.93 -2.97
CA VAL A 88 3.48 21.29 -1.75
C VAL A 88 4.43 20.13 -1.42
N ARG A 89 4.85 20.03 -0.15
CA ARG A 89 5.79 19.05 0.37
C ARG A 89 5.28 18.47 1.70
N LEU A 90 5.33 17.15 1.82
CA LEU A 90 5.17 16.47 3.11
C LEU A 90 6.53 16.38 3.79
N ASN A 91 6.59 16.83 5.04
CA ASN A 91 7.79 16.69 5.85
C ASN A 91 7.90 15.28 6.45
N PRO A 92 9.13 14.83 6.76
CA PRO A 92 9.34 13.53 7.39
C PRO A 92 8.50 13.38 8.66
N GLY A 93 7.87 12.23 8.85
CA GLY A 93 7.04 11.95 10.03
C GLY A 93 5.61 12.52 9.98
N ALA A 94 5.26 13.32 8.97
CA ALA A 94 3.89 13.81 8.82
C ALA A 94 2.90 12.71 8.42
N VAL A 95 3.36 11.83 7.51
CA VAL A 95 2.59 10.75 6.91
C VAL A 95 3.43 9.47 6.88
N GLN A 96 2.87 8.39 7.39
CA GLN A 96 3.42 7.04 7.31
C GLN A 96 2.50 6.15 6.48
N LEU A 97 3.04 5.54 5.43
CA LEU A 97 2.32 4.52 4.67
C LEU A 97 2.76 3.13 5.16
N ASP A 98 1.83 2.18 5.18
CA ASP A 98 2.15 0.76 5.43
C ASP A 98 3.15 0.18 4.41
N VAL A 99 3.17 0.68 3.18
CA VAL A 99 4.19 0.32 2.18
C VAL A 99 5.61 0.74 2.58
N ASP A 100 5.77 1.88 3.27
CA ASP A 100 7.07 2.33 3.78
C ASP A 100 7.53 1.40 4.93
N LEU A 101 6.60 0.99 5.79
CA LEU A 101 6.87 0.01 6.86
C LEU A 101 7.23 -1.37 6.30
N LEU A 102 6.51 -1.81 5.27
CA LEU A 102 6.78 -3.07 4.58
C LEU A 102 8.21 -3.10 4.08
N GLU A 103 8.65 -2.07 3.36
CA GLU A 103 10.04 -2.00 2.87
C GLU A 103 11.06 -1.95 4.00
N GLY A 104 10.75 -1.26 5.10
CA GLY A 104 11.57 -1.26 6.31
C GLY A 104 11.75 -2.67 6.92
N PHE A 105 10.66 -3.45 7.03
CA PHE A 105 10.73 -4.83 7.50
C PHE A 105 11.47 -5.75 6.55
N VAL A 106 11.27 -5.58 5.23
CA VAL A 106 12.01 -6.36 4.22
C VAL A 106 13.50 -6.06 4.29
N ALA A 107 13.89 -4.80 4.43
CA ALA A 107 15.30 -4.41 4.60
C ALA A 107 15.93 -5.00 5.88
N ALA A 108 15.13 -5.16 6.94
CA ALA A 108 15.54 -5.82 8.18
C ALA A 108 15.50 -7.37 8.10
N GLY A 109 15.05 -7.95 6.98
CA GLY A 109 14.92 -9.39 6.79
C GLY A 109 13.67 -10.03 7.44
N ASP A 110 12.81 -9.24 8.06
CA ASP A 110 11.59 -9.68 8.75
C ASP A 110 10.40 -9.74 7.77
N HIS A 111 10.41 -10.75 6.89
CA HIS A 111 9.35 -10.92 5.89
C HIS A 111 8.03 -11.34 6.54
N ARG A 112 8.04 -11.85 7.77
CA ARG A 112 6.82 -12.20 8.51
C ARG A 112 6.05 -10.95 8.88
N ARG A 113 6.71 -9.93 9.45
CA ARG A 113 6.06 -8.64 9.74
C ARG A 113 5.67 -7.90 8.47
N ALA A 114 6.49 -7.95 7.42
CA ALA A 114 6.16 -7.37 6.13
C ALA A 114 4.90 -8.00 5.52
N ALA A 115 4.80 -9.34 5.54
CA ALA A 115 3.65 -10.09 5.04
C ALA A 115 2.36 -9.81 5.84
N ALA A 116 2.45 -9.47 7.12
CA ALA A 116 1.26 -9.15 7.92
C ALA A 116 0.60 -7.80 7.52
N LEU A 117 1.35 -6.88 6.91
CA LEU A 117 0.81 -5.60 6.42
C LEU A 117 0.00 -5.76 5.12
N ILE A 118 0.21 -6.88 4.43
CA ILE A 118 -0.42 -7.22 3.16
C ILE A 118 -1.82 -7.77 3.44
N GLN A 119 -2.86 -6.97 3.16
CA GLN A 119 -4.27 -7.33 3.34
C GLN A 119 -5.05 -7.42 2.02
N GLY A 120 -4.50 -6.86 0.94
CA GLY A 120 -5.13 -6.84 -0.38
C GLY A 120 -4.30 -6.07 -1.40
N ASP A 121 -4.91 -5.67 -2.50
CA ASP A 121 -4.26 -4.88 -3.54
C ASP A 121 -4.00 -3.44 -3.08
N PHE A 122 -3.02 -2.78 -3.71
CA PHE A 122 -2.73 -1.38 -3.37
C PHE A 122 -3.93 -0.46 -3.64
N LEU A 123 -4.38 0.23 -2.59
CA LEU A 123 -5.58 1.05 -2.54
C LEU A 123 -6.78 0.32 -3.14
N GLU A 124 -7.10 -0.86 -2.62
CA GLU A 124 -8.18 -1.71 -3.10
C GLU A 124 -9.54 -0.97 -3.09
N GLY A 125 -10.31 -1.09 -4.17
CA GLY A 125 -11.60 -0.38 -4.32
C GLY A 125 -11.50 1.15 -4.40
N PHE A 126 -10.27 1.70 -4.43
CA PHE A 126 -10.05 3.13 -4.53
C PHE A 126 -9.99 3.61 -5.99
N GLY A 127 -10.36 4.87 -6.20
CA GLY A 127 -10.38 5.53 -7.50
C GLY A 127 -11.10 6.87 -7.43
N ILE A 128 -10.73 7.82 -8.28
CA ILE A 128 -11.22 9.19 -8.32
C ILE A 128 -11.81 9.47 -9.71
N LYS A 129 -13.09 9.83 -9.73
CA LYS A 129 -13.75 10.31 -10.95
C LYS A 129 -13.17 11.67 -11.36
N GLY A 130 -12.90 11.84 -12.66
CA GLY A 130 -12.39 13.10 -13.23
C GLY A 130 -10.88 13.32 -13.04
N ALA A 131 -10.12 12.33 -12.58
CA ALA A 131 -8.67 12.44 -12.36
C ALA A 131 -7.90 11.34 -13.13
N SER A 132 -7.96 11.38 -14.47
CA SER A 132 -7.38 10.32 -15.32
C SER A 132 -5.88 10.11 -15.10
N GLU A 133 -5.12 11.19 -14.89
CA GLU A 133 -3.69 11.13 -14.58
C GLU A 133 -3.40 10.41 -13.25
N PHE A 134 -4.25 10.64 -12.25
CA PHE A 134 -4.17 9.89 -10.99
C PHE A 134 -4.50 8.40 -11.19
N GLU A 135 -5.54 8.08 -11.98
CA GLU A 135 -5.90 6.67 -12.28
C GLU A 135 -4.80 5.93 -13.04
N ASN A 136 -4.11 6.62 -13.96
CA ASN A 136 -2.95 6.07 -14.67
C ASN A 136 -1.81 5.76 -13.70
N TRP A 137 -1.48 6.70 -12.82
CA TRP A 137 -0.50 6.50 -11.76
C TRP A 137 -0.90 5.36 -10.81
N LEU A 138 -2.18 5.29 -10.41
CA LEU A 138 -2.70 4.27 -9.51
C LEU A 138 -2.59 2.87 -10.12
N THR A 139 -2.90 2.73 -11.41
CA THR A 139 -2.70 1.49 -12.17
C THR A 139 -1.24 1.02 -12.12
N ALA A 140 -0.29 1.93 -12.33
CA ALA A 140 1.13 1.61 -12.29
C ALA A 140 1.59 1.20 -10.88
N GLU A 141 1.16 1.93 -9.85
CA GLU A 141 1.47 1.60 -8.45
C GLU A 141 0.87 0.25 -8.03
N ARG A 142 -0.38 -0.06 -8.44
CA ARG A 142 -0.99 -1.37 -8.19
C ARG A 142 -0.17 -2.50 -8.80
N ALA A 143 0.27 -2.35 -10.05
CA ALA A 143 1.12 -3.35 -10.70
C ALA A 143 2.47 -3.52 -9.98
N HIS A 144 3.06 -2.43 -9.50
CA HIS A 144 4.30 -2.45 -8.72
C HIS A 144 4.11 -3.19 -7.38
N TRP A 145 3.13 -2.78 -6.58
CA TRP A 145 2.88 -3.34 -5.25
C TRP A 145 2.32 -4.76 -5.28
N LYS A 146 1.60 -5.14 -6.33
CA LYS A 146 1.21 -6.54 -6.56
C LYS A 146 2.44 -7.44 -6.69
N ARG A 147 3.38 -7.11 -7.59
CA ARG A 147 4.64 -7.87 -7.75
C ARG A 147 5.45 -7.88 -6.46
N ARG A 148 5.57 -6.73 -5.80
CA ARG A 148 6.34 -6.61 -4.55
C ARG A 148 5.73 -7.44 -3.43
N SER A 149 4.40 -7.43 -3.29
CA SER A 149 3.73 -8.22 -2.27
C SER A 149 3.90 -9.72 -2.49
N VAL A 150 3.85 -10.17 -3.75
CA VAL A 150 4.11 -11.57 -4.11
C VAL A 150 5.51 -12.00 -3.68
N ASP A 151 6.55 -11.21 -3.98
CA ASP A 151 7.92 -11.49 -3.54
C ASP A 151 8.04 -11.58 -2.01
N VAL A 152 7.43 -10.65 -1.28
CA VAL A 152 7.42 -10.65 0.19
C VAL A 152 6.74 -11.91 0.74
N LEU A 153 5.60 -12.29 0.20
CA LEU A 153 4.85 -13.47 0.66
C LEU A 153 5.58 -14.78 0.35
N VAL A 154 6.21 -14.88 -0.82
CA VAL A 154 7.04 -16.05 -1.17
C VAL A 154 8.24 -16.16 -0.24
N ARG A 155 8.95 -15.06 0.05
CA ARG A 155 10.07 -15.06 1.01
C ARG A 155 9.63 -15.38 2.43
N CYS A 156 8.48 -14.87 2.85
CA CYS A 156 7.88 -15.21 4.14
C CYS A 156 7.58 -16.72 4.22
N CYS A 157 6.98 -17.29 3.16
CA CYS A 157 6.74 -18.72 3.05
C CYS A 157 8.05 -19.53 3.18
N ASP A 158 9.09 -19.19 2.41
CA ASP A 158 10.38 -19.89 2.46
C ASP A 158 11.00 -19.82 3.88
N GLN A 159 10.92 -18.66 4.57
CA GLN A 159 11.39 -18.52 5.96
C GLN A 159 10.60 -19.39 6.94
N LEU A 160 9.27 -19.43 6.82
CA LEU A 160 8.40 -20.22 7.68
C LEU A 160 8.59 -21.73 7.47
N LEU A 161 8.82 -22.16 6.22
CA LEU A 161 9.18 -23.54 5.90
C LEU A 161 10.49 -23.95 6.56
N ALA A 162 11.51 -23.07 6.52
CA ALA A 162 12.80 -23.33 7.16
C ALA A 162 12.69 -23.51 8.69
N THR A 163 11.72 -22.85 9.33
CA THR A 163 11.43 -23.03 10.77
C THR A 163 10.40 -24.13 11.06
N GLY A 164 9.94 -24.87 10.04
CA GLY A 164 8.97 -25.96 10.16
C GLY A 164 7.51 -25.53 10.34
N ALA A 165 7.21 -24.23 10.27
CA ALA A 165 5.89 -23.63 10.45
C ALA A 165 5.02 -23.75 9.19
N LEU A 166 4.68 -24.99 8.84
CA LEU A 166 4.04 -25.33 7.56
C LEU A 166 2.65 -24.68 7.36
N ALA A 167 1.86 -24.56 8.42
CA ALA A 167 0.53 -23.93 8.34
C ALA A 167 0.64 -22.45 7.94
N ASP A 168 1.44 -21.67 8.69
CA ASP A 168 1.72 -20.26 8.38
C ASP A 168 2.34 -20.09 6.98
N ALA A 169 3.25 -20.99 6.59
CA ALA A 169 3.87 -20.96 5.26
C ALA A 169 2.84 -21.18 4.13
N THR A 170 1.91 -22.10 4.33
CA THR A 170 0.82 -22.37 3.39
C THR A 170 -0.08 -21.15 3.24
N GLN A 171 -0.43 -20.51 4.35
CA GLN A 171 -1.23 -19.28 4.33
C GLN A 171 -0.50 -18.14 3.58
N ALA A 172 0.79 -17.95 3.81
CA ALA A 172 1.58 -16.95 3.09
C ALA A 172 1.62 -17.24 1.58
N ALA A 173 1.81 -18.50 1.18
CA ALA A 173 1.80 -18.91 -0.23
C ALA A 173 0.42 -18.72 -0.89
N GLN A 174 -0.66 -19.05 -0.19
CA GLN A 174 -2.04 -18.83 -0.65
C GLN A 174 -2.36 -17.35 -0.83
N GLY A 175 -1.99 -16.50 0.13
CA GLY A 175 -2.15 -15.05 -0.01
C GLY A 175 -1.39 -14.50 -1.24
N GLY A 176 -0.25 -15.09 -1.58
CA GLY A 176 0.47 -14.73 -2.81
C GLY A 176 -0.33 -15.08 -4.08
N LEU A 177 -1.13 -16.15 -4.03
CA LEU A 177 -1.88 -16.69 -5.18
C LEU A 177 -3.16 -15.91 -5.43
N GLU A 178 -3.80 -15.47 -4.36
CA GLU A 178 -4.94 -14.55 -4.43
C GLU A 178 -4.55 -13.23 -5.12
N ARG A 179 -3.31 -12.77 -4.90
CA ARG A 179 -2.79 -11.53 -5.49
C ARG A 179 -2.36 -11.72 -6.93
N ASP A 180 -1.63 -12.80 -7.21
CA ASP A 180 -1.22 -13.15 -8.56
C ASP A 180 -1.31 -14.66 -8.82
N SER A 181 -2.44 -15.07 -9.37
CA SER A 181 -2.69 -16.47 -9.73
C SER A 181 -1.78 -16.98 -10.84
N HIS A 182 -1.18 -16.09 -11.64
CA HIS A 182 -0.28 -16.45 -12.74
C HIS A 182 1.20 -16.36 -12.33
N SER A 183 1.48 -16.05 -11.06
CA SER A 183 2.85 -16.04 -10.56
C SER A 183 3.36 -17.47 -10.38
N ASP A 184 4.22 -17.86 -11.30
CA ASP A 184 5.01 -19.10 -11.27
C ASP A 184 5.70 -19.34 -9.92
N THR A 185 6.20 -18.26 -9.30
CA THR A 185 6.88 -18.33 -7.99
C THR A 185 5.92 -18.68 -6.86
N THR A 186 4.73 -18.11 -6.88
CA THR A 186 3.68 -18.39 -5.91
C THR A 186 3.14 -19.80 -6.09
N VAL A 187 2.86 -20.21 -7.32
CA VAL A 187 2.40 -21.58 -7.62
C VAL A 187 3.42 -22.60 -7.11
N ARG A 188 4.72 -22.38 -7.36
CA ARG A 188 5.79 -23.23 -6.82
C ARG A 188 5.86 -23.21 -5.29
N ALA A 189 5.59 -22.09 -4.63
CA ALA A 189 5.56 -22.00 -3.17
C ALA A 189 4.40 -22.83 -2.60
N VAL A 190 3.20 -22.72 -3.16
CA VAL A 190 2.03 -23.52 -2.76
C VAL A 190 2.29 -25.01 -2.99
N MET A 191 2.82 -25.39 -4.15
CA MET A 191 3.15 -26.80 -4.44
C MET A 191 4.15 -27.38 -3.43
N ARG A 192 5.18 -26.61 -3.03
CA ARG A 192 6.14 -27.02 -2.00
C ARG A 192 5.46 -27.24 -0.64
N CYS A 193 4.57 -26.34 -0.23
CA CYS A 193 3.79 -26.51 1.01
C CYS A 193 2.91 -27.76 0.96
N LEU A 194 2.23 -28.00 -0.16
CA LEU A 194 1.38 -29.19 -0.33
C LEU A 194 2.18 -30.50 -0.30
N ALA A 195 3.36 -30.55 -0.94
CA ALA A 195 4.23 -31.72 -0.91
C ALA A 195 4.67 -32.05 0.52
N LEU A 196 5.12 -31.05 1.29
CA LEU A 196 5.53 -31.22 2.69
C LEU A 196 4.37 -31.59 3.63
N ALA A 197 3.14 -31.15 3.32
CA ALA A 197 1.95 -31.56 4.05
C ALA A 197 1.59 -33.04 3.78
N GLY A 198 1.76 -33.48 2.53
CA GLY A 198 1.56 -34.88 2.11
C GLY A 198 2.58 -35.84 2.75
N ASP A 199 3.84 -35.44 2.87
CA ASP A 199 4.88 -36.24 3.54
C ASP A 199 4.67 -36.40 5.05
N ARG A 200 3.88 -35.49 5.67
CA ARG A 200 3.52 -35.52 7.09
C ARG A 200 2.18 -36.20 7.38
N ALA A 201 1.38 -36.49 6.35
CA ALA A 201 0.22 -37.35 6.53
C ALA A 201 0.73 -38.74 6.94
N PRO A 202 0.14 -39.39 7.97
CA PRO A 202 0.56 -40.74 8.30
C PRO A 202 0.39 -41.59 7.04
N GLN A 203 1.43 -42.32 6.64
CA GLN A 203 1.35 -43.40 5.64
C GLN A 203 0.52 -44.58 6.18
N GLY A 204 -0.60 -44.29 6.86
CA GLY A 204 -1.48 -45.23 7.51
C GLY A 204 -2.51 -45.74 6.51
N GLY A 205 -2.28 -46.95 6.00
CA GLY A 205 -3.37 -47.79 5.50
C GLY A 205 -3.22 -48.37 4.11
N ARG A 206 -2.05 -48.89 3.73
CA ARG A 206 -2.05 -50.15 2.96
C ARG A 206 -1.99 -51.30 3.97
N ARG A 207 -3.14 -51.90 4.23
CA ARG A 207 -3.26 -53.28 4.68
C ARG A 207 -4.33 -53.92 3.82
N ASP A 208 -3.84 -54.79 2.94
CA ASP A 208 -4.38 -56.05 2.42
C ASP A 208 -5.91 -56.24 2.35
#